data_AF-A0A7V8E2W7-F1
#
_entry.id   AF-A0A7V8E2W7-F1
#
_cell.length_a   1.000
_cell.length_b   1.000
_cell.length_c   1.000
_cell.angle_alpha   90.00
_cell.angle_beta   90.00
_cell.angle_gamma   90.00
#
_symmetry.space_group_name_H-M   'P 1'
#
loop_
_entity.id
_entity.type
_entity.pdbx_description
1 polymer ?
#
loop_
_entity_poly.entity_id
_entity_poly.type
_entity_poly.pdbx_seq_one_letter_code
_entity_poly.pdbx_strand_id
1 'polypeptide(L)' 'MTIEPGIYFVPAILDSAEKREKFRDAVDWSGLARWRKVGGVRIEDNVLVTAGEPSVITSAIPLQLAPVIPTGSK' A
#
# COMPACT_ATOMS: atom_id res chain seq x y z
N MET A 1 -8.07 -12.26 -13.98
CA MET A 1 -6.85 -12.10 -13.17
C MET A 1 -7.11 -11.11 -12.05
N THR A 2 -6.31 -11.12 -11.00
CA THR A 2 -6.33 -10.05 -9.98
C THR A 2 -5.26 -9.01 -10.29
N ILE A 3 -5.55 -7.75 -10.01
CA ILE A 3 -4.57 -6.65 -9.98
C ILE A 3 -4.49 -6.17 -8.54
N GLU A 4 -3.44 -6.56 -7.82
CA GLU A 4 -3.44 -6.51 -6.34
C GLU A 4 -2.20 -5.86 -5.69
N PRO A 5 -1.78 -4.65 -6.12
CA PRO A 5 -0.65 -3.99 -5.48
C PRO A 5 -0.90 -3.75 -3.99
N GLY A 6 0.14 -4.00 -3.18
CA GLY A 6 0.09 -3.80 -1.75
C GLY A 6 1.39 -3.31 -1.16
N ILE A 7 1.28 -2.59 -0.04
CA ILE A 7 2.39 -2.12 0.78
C ILE A 7 2.16 -2.55 2.22
N TYR A 8 3.20 -3.10 2.84
CA TYR A 8 3.12 -3.65 4.18
C TYR A 8 4.36 -3.30 5.00
N PHE A 9 4.14 -2.99 6.27
CA PHE A 9 5.16 -2.71 7.27
C PHE A 9 5.34 -3.92 8.20
N VAL A 10 5.84 -5.03 7.65
CA VAL A 10 5.94 -6.32 8.35
C VAL A 10 7.16 -6.36 9.28
N PRO A 11 6.99 -6.45 10.62
CA PRO A 11 8.13 -6.40 11.56
C PRO A 11 9.18 -7.48 11.30
N ALA A 12 8.75 -8.72 11.05
CA ALA A 12 9.65 -9.84 10.78
C ALA A 12 10.58 -9.60 9.56
N ILE A 13 10.17 -8.76 8.60
CA ILE A 13 11.00 -8.37 7.46
C ILE A 13 11.84 -7.13 7.80
N LEU A 14 11.23 -6.11 8.41
CA LEU A 14 11.86 -4.82 8.67
C LEU A 14 12.88 -4.85 9.82
N ASP A 15 12.83 -5.87 10.68
CA ASP A 15 13.75 -6.04 11.82
C ASP A 15 14.94 -6.95 11.51
N SER A 16 15.04 -7.45 10.28
CA SER A 16 16.22 -8.19 9.83
C SER A 16 17.46 -7.29 9.81
N ALA A 17 18.45 -7.62 10.64
CA ALA A 17 19.73 -6.89 10.68
C ALA A 17 20.41 -6.85 9.31
N GLU A 18 20.39 -7.97 8.57
CA GLU A 18 20.94 -8.07 7.21
C GLU A 18 20.28 -7.06 6.26
N LYS A 19 18.94 -6.98 6.25
CA LYS A 19 18.22 -6.03 5.39
C LYS A 19 18.46 -4.58 5.81
N ARG A 20 18.55 -4.32 7.11
CA ARG A 20 18.82 -2.98 7.64
C ARG A 20 20.20 -2.47 7.24
N GLU A 21 21.20 -3.33 7.27
CA GLU A 21 22.53 -2.97 6.78
C GLU A 21 22.52 -2.80 5.24
N LYS A 22 21.96 -3.77 4.51
CA LYS A 22 21.89 -3.73 3.04
C LYS A 22 21.21 -2.46 2.50
N PHE A 23 20.16 -1.99 3.17
CA PHE A 23 19.37 -0.83 2.75
C PHE A 23 19.55 0.37 3.69
N ARG A 24 20.66 0.44 4.42
CA ARG A 24 20.95 1.52 5.39
C ARG A 24 20.79 2.91 4.76
N ASP A 25 21.31 3.08 3.55
CA ASP A 25 21.37 4.37 2.86
C ASP A 25 20.16 4.62 1.93
N ALA A 26 19.29 3.61 1.76
CA ALA A 26 18.11 3.68 0.90
C ALA A 26 16.80 3.87 1.67
N VAL A 27 16.80 3.66 2.99
CA VAL A 27 15.60 3.69 3.83
C VAL A 27 15.81 4.65 5.01
N ASP A 28 14.89 5.61 5.18
CA ASP A 28 14.79 6.36 6.44
C ASP A 28 14.19 5.46 7.53
N TRP A 29 15.07 4.73 8.22
CA TRP A 29 14.70 3.81 9.29
C TRP A 29 14.04 4.51 10.48
N SER A 30 14.37 5.78 10.71
CA SER A 30 13.78 6.58 11.78
C SER A 30 12.34 6.94 11.44
N GLY A 31 12.10 7.43 10.22
CA GLY A 31 10.79 7.76 9.71
C GLY A 31 9.88 6.54 9.54
N LEU A 32 10.44 5.38 9.22
CA LEU A 32 9.71 4.12 9.08
C LEU A 32 9.03 3.67 10.37
N ALA A 33 9.62 3.96 11.53
CA ALA A 33 9.16 3.45 12.82
C ALA A 33 7.69 3.80 13.13
N ARG A 34 7.22 4.98 12.72
CA ARG A 34 5.83 5.44 12.95
C ARG A 34 4.78 4.63 12.20
N TRP A 35 5.16 3.97 11.11
CA TRP A 35 4.24 3.25 10.22
C TRP A 35 3.98 1.80 10.66
N ARG A 36 4.72 1.28 11.64
CA ARG A 36 4.62 -0.12 12.10
C ARG A 36 3.22 -0.53 12.53
N LYS A 37 2.44 0.40 13.11
CA LYS A 37 1.08 0.13 13.59
C LYS A 37 0.03 0.09 12.49
N VAL A 38 0.35 0.58 11.28
CA VAL A 38 -0.58 0.59 10.14
C VAL A 38 -0.80 -0.82 9.58
N GLY A 39 0.18 -1.71 9.74
CA GLY A 39 0.15 -3.04 9.15
C GLY A 39 0.42 -2.95 7.65
N GLY A 40 -0.59 -2.64 6.84
CA GLY A 40 -0.45 -2.47 5.40
C GLY A 40 -1.77 -2.29 4.69
N VAL A 41 -1.70 -2.01 3.40
CA VAL A 41 -2.86 -1.85 2.51
C VAL A 41 -2.62 -2.66 1.25
N ARG A 42 -3.66 -3.29 0.75
CA ARG A 42 -3.73 -3.89 -0.59
C ARG A 42 -5.00 -3.42 -1.26
N ILE A 43 -4.88 -2.98 -2.51
CA ILE A 43 -6.02 -2.67 -3.37
C ILE A 43 -6.04 -3.79 -4.40
N GLU A 44 -7.18 -4.45 -4.54
CA GLU A 44 -7.31 -5.67 -5.33
C GLU A 44 -8.54 -5.56 -6.25
N ASP A 45 -8.29 -5.63 -7.56
CA ASP A 45 -9.33 -5.63 -8.58
C ASP A 45 -9.40 -6.97 -9.32
N ASN A 46 -10.62 -7.42 -9.60
CA ASN A 46 -10.86 -8.55 -10.50
C ASN A 46 -11.02 -8.04 -11.93
N VAL A 47 -10.10 -8.46 -12.80
CA VAL A 47 -10.04 -8.01 -14.19
C VAL A 47 -10.23 -9.18 -15.16
N LEU A 48 -11.22 -9.06 -16.04
CA LEU A 48 -11.42 -9.94 -17.18
C LEU A 48 -10.56 -9.47 -18.35
N VAL A 49 -9.65 -10.33 -18.81
CA VAL A 49 -8.88 -10.09 -20.04
C VAL A 49 -9.78 -10.34 -21.24
N THR A 50 -9.79 -9.41 -22.18
CA THR A 50 -10.51 -9.55 -23.46
C THR A 50 -9.53 -9.42 -24.63
N ALA A 51 -10.01 -9.58 -25.86
CA ALA A 51 -9.20 -9.29 -27.05
C ALA A 51 -8.97 -7.77 -27.27
N GLY A 52 -9.74 -6.92 -26.59
CA GLY A 52 -9.60 -5.46 -26.59
C GLY A 52 -9.34 -4.96 -25.19
N GLU A 53 -10.08 -3.94 -24.76
CA GLU A 53 -9.92 -3.37 -23.42
C GLU A 53 -10.32 -4.38 -22.32
N PRO A 54 -9.56 -4.44 -21.21
CA PRO A 54 -9.92 -5.28 -20.08
C PRO A 54 -11.18 -4.74 -19.38
N SER A 55 -11.98 -5.65 -18.81
CA SER A 55 -13.16 -5.28 -18.02
C SER A 55 -12.86 -5.43 -16.52
N VAL A 56 -13.06 -4.36 -15.76
CA VAL A 56 -12.86 -4.33 -14.30
C VAL A 56 -14.17 -4.64 -13.58
N ILE A 57 -14.28 -5.86 -13.05
CA ILE A 57 -15.49 -6.41 -12.44
C ILE A 57 -15.79 -5.74 -11.09
N THR A 58 -14.75 -5.32 -10.36
CA THR A 58 -14.82 -4.71 -9.02
C THR A 58 -14.84 -3.18 -9.03
N SER A 59 -15.01 -2.55 -10.20
CA SER A 59 -14.95 -1.09 -10.39
C SER A 59 -15.96 -0.27 -9.56
N ALA A 60 -17.00 -0.91 -9.03
CA ALA A 60 -17.98 -0.26 -8.13
C ALA A 60 -17.45 -0.02 -6.70
N ILE A 61 -16.34 -0.64 -6.30
CA ILE A 61 -15.75 -0.45 -4.98
C ILE A 61 -15.04 0.92 -4.95
N PRO A 62 -15.39 1.84 -4.03
CA PRO A 62 -14.74 3.14 -3.96
C PRO A 62 -13.27 3.00 -3.54
N LEU A 63 -12.36 3.47 -4.40
CA LEU A 63 -10.91 3.50 -4.15
C LEU A 63 -10.35 4.92 -4.02
N GLN A 64 -11.16 5.92 -4.35
CA GLN A 64 -10.80 7.33 -4.20
C GLN A 64 -10.97 7.76 -2.76
N LEU A 65 -10.01 8.51 -2.24
CA LEU A 65 -10.20 9.23 -0.99
C LEU A 65 -11.41 10.16 -1.15
N ALA A 66 -12.34 10.11 -0.21
CA ALA A 66 -13.35 11.17 -0.12
C ALA A 66 -12.62 12.52 0.01
N PRO A 67 -13.17 13.62 -0.56
CA PRO A 67 -12.61 14.94 -0.35
C PRO A 67 -12.42 15.18 1.15
N VAL A 68 -11.18 15.47 1.57
CA VAL A 68 -10.91 15.83 2.96
C VAL A 68 -11.60 17.15 3.20
N ILE A 69 -12.71 17.13 3.95
CA ILE A 69 -13.32 18.36 4.49
C ILE A 69 -12.38 18.82 5.61
N PRO A 70 -11.71 19.99 5.50
CA PRO A 70 -10.84 20.47 6.56
C PRO A 70 -11.71 20.71 7.80
N THR A 71 -11.59 19.88 8.82
CA THR A 71 -12.09 20.22 10.14
C THR A 71 -11.16 21.31 10.68
N GLY A 72 -11.72 22.50 10.90
CA GLY A 72 -10.96 23.68 11.30
C GLY A 72 -9.98 23.38 12.44
N SER A 73 -8.76 23.89 12.28
CA SER A 73 -7.72 23.84 13.30
C SER A 73 -8.25 24.29 14.65
N LYS A 74 -8.00 23.48 15.69
CA LYS A 74 -7.78 24.02 17.02
C LYS A 74 -6.30 24.34 17.18
#